data_AF-A0A6A3IWM9-F1
#
_entry.id   AF-A0A6A3IWM9-F1
#
_cell.length_a   1.000
_cell.length_b   1.000
_cell.length_c   1.000
_cell.angle_alpha   90.00
_cell.angle_beta   90.00
_cell.angle_gamma   90.00
#
_symmetry.space_group_name_H-M   'P 1'
#
loop_
_entity.id
_entity.type
_entity.pdbx_description
1 polymer ?
#
loop_
_entity_poly.entity_id
_entity_poly.type
_entity_poly.pdbx_seq_one_letter_code
_entity_poly.pdbx_strand_id
1 'polypeptide(L)'
;MECAQMKKLAWRLRKNSDDSDVIQLASVRPKHKPSDSTFRVCAKSFSFIPGRKKTCKSCDHTVCSRCCVKKLVCVMGPDQCSILEKKRTFCSRCIHEVVQSDAVAIARDELVNMRHDSDPVEISL
;
A
#
# COMPACT_ATOMS: atom_id res chain seq x y z
N MET A 1 -18.84 -1.26 8.60
CA MET A 1 -17.93 -2.10 7.78
C MET A 1 -16.81 -1.33 7.09
N GLU A 2 -16.96 -0.04 6.79
CA GLU A 2 -15.94 0.78 6.12
C GLU A 2 -14.62 0.91 6.92
N CYS A 3 -14.69 1.12 8.24
CA CYS A 3 -13.51 1.30 9.09
C CYS A 3 -12.56 0.08 9.08
N ALA A 4 -13.13 -1.13 9.08
CA ALA A 4 -12.34 -2.37 9.03
C ALA A 4 -11.57 -2.48 7.71
N GLN A 5 -12.21 -2.19 6.57
CA GLN A 5 -11.54 -2.21 5.27
C GLN A 5 -10.46 -1.13 5.17
N MET A 6 -10.73 0.06 5.69
CA MET A 6 -9.79 1.17 5.72
C MET A 6 -8.53 0.82 6.53
N LYS A 7 -8.70 0.18 7.70
CA LYS A 7 -7.59 -0.29 8.53
C LYS A 7 -6.78 -1.38 7.83
N LYS A 8 -7.42 -2.39 7.21
CA LYS A 8 -6.70 -3.42 6.45
C LYS A 8 -5.92 -2.84 5.26
N LEU A 9 -6.47 -1.82 4.59
CA LEU A 9 -5.75 -1.10 3.52
C LEU A 9 -4.54 -0.33 4.07
N ALA A 10 -4.69 0.36 5.20
CA ALA A 10 -3.60 1.08 5.85
C ALA A 10 -2.46 0.14 6.26
N TRP A 11 -2.79 -0.99 6.89
CA TRP A 11 -1.83 -2.06 7.23
C TRP A 11 -1.08 -2.55 6.00
N ARG A 12 -1.80 -2.88 4.92
CA ARG A 12 -1.18 -3.38 3.69
C ARG A 12 -0.27 -2.36 3.02
N LEU A 13 -0.58 -1.07 3.12
CA LEU A 13 0.29 -0.01 2.59
C LEU A 13 1.60 0.07 3.35
N ARG A 14 1.57 0.04 4.70
CA ARG A 14 2.79 0.09 5.52
C ARG A 14 3.72 -1.09 5.25
N LYS A 15 3.18 -2.31 5.23
CA LYS A 15 3.97 -3.53 4.96
C LYS A 15 4.73 -3.49 3.63
N ASN A 16 4.20 -2.77 2.64
CA ASN A 16 4.82 -2.63 1.32
C ASN A 16 5.80 -1.44 1.25
N SER A 17 5.62 -0.43 2.12
CA SER A 17 6.60 0.64 2.32
C SER A 17 7.83 0.13 3.08
N ASP A 18 7.64 -0.67 4.13
CA ASP A 18 8.73 -1.26 4.91
C ASP A 18 9.59 -2.21 4.05
N ASP A 19 8.96 -3.02 3.17
CA ASP A 19 9.69 -3.85 2.18
C ASP A 19 10.49 -3.00 1.18
N SER A 20 10.12 -1.73 1.00
CA SER A 20 10.80 -0.81 0.07
C SER A 20 11.99 -0.08 0.71
N ASP A 21 12.05 0.01 2.05
CA ASP A 21 13.15 0.64 2.79
C ASP A 21 14.21 -0.38 3.24
N VAL A 22 13.80 -1.61 3.58
CA VAL A 22 14.75 -2.70 3.92
C VAL A 22 15.49 -3.21 2.67
N ILE A 23 14.92 -3.04 1.48
CA ILE A 23 15.51 -3.40 0.17
C ILE A 23 16.30 -2.22 -0.44
N GLN A 24 16.64 -1.18 0.33
CA GLN A 24 17.65 -0.21 -0.13
C GLN A 24 19.08 -0.59 0.27
N LEU A 25 19.28 -1.50 1.23
CA LEU A 25 20.63 -1.91 1.65
C LEU A 25 21.08 -3.28 1.10
N ALA A 26 20.17 -4.11 0.58
CA ALA A 26 20.53 -5.36 -0.05
C ALA A 26 19.55 -5.68 -1.18
N SER A 27 20.11 -5.95 -2.36
CA SER A 27 19.42 -6.36 -3.59
C SER A 27 19.07 -5.23 -4.54
N VAL A 28 19.90 -5.15 -5.58
CA VAL A 28 19.54 -4.72 -6.92
C VAL A 28 18.27 -5.49 -7.34
N ARG A 29 17.08 -5.00 -6.96
CA ARG A 29 15.89 -5.32 -7.74
C ARG A 29 16.12 -4.70 -9.11
N PRO A 30 15.81 -5.40 -10.22
CA PRO A 30 15.97 -4.81 -11.54
C PRO A 30 15.14 -3.54 -11.52
N LYS A 31 15.80 -2.40 -11.77
CA LYS A 31 15.16 -1.17 -12.20
C LYS A 31 14.14 -1.61 -13.24
N HIS A 32 12.86 -1.72 -12.86
CA HIS A 32 11.85 -2.27 -13.74
C HIS A 32 11.88 -1.34 -14.93
N LYS A 33 12.49 -1.83 -16.04
CA LYS A 33 12.35 -1.21 -17.34
C LYS A 33 10.84 -0.97 -17.51
N PRO A 34 10.41 0.10 -18.19
CA PRO A 34 9.00 0.23 -18.57
C PRO A 34 8.68 -0.87 -19.59
N SER A 35 8.64 -2.11 -19.12
CA SER A 35 8.42 -3.31 -19.89
C SER A 35 6.92 -3.49 -19.95
N ASP A 36 6.43 -3.09 -21.11
CA ASP A 36 5.15 -3.38 -21.66
C ASP A 36 3.94 -2.74 -20.98
N SER A 37 3.12 -2.14 -21.82
CA SER A 37 1.94 -1.34 -21.47
C SER A 37 0.75 -2.18 -21.02
N THR A 38 1.01 -3.34 -20.41
CA THR A 38 -0.01 -4.29 -19.98
C THR A 38 -0.48 -3.95 -18.57
N PHE A 39 -1.80 -3.84 -18.41
CA PHE A 39 -2.39 -3.60 -17.10
C PHE A 39 -2.42 -4.90 -16.30
N ARG A 40 -2.05 -4.83 -15.01
CA ARG A 40 -1.98 -6.01 -14.12
C ARG A 40 -3.27 -6.83 -14.02
N VAL A 41 -4.42 -6.22 -14.28
CA VAL A 41 -5.72 -6.86 -14.12
C VAL A 41 -6.28 -7.38 -15.44
N CYS A 42 -6.36 -6.55 -16.48
CA CYS A 42 -7.05 -6.93 -17.69
C CYS A 42 -6.14 -7.39 -18.84
N ALA A 43 -4.81 -7.37 -18.69
CA ALA A 43 -3.76 -7.70 -19.71
C ALA A 43 -3.90 -6.99 -21.08
N LYS A 44 -4.99 -6.27 -21.31
CA LYS A 44 -5.36 -5.58 -22.53
C LYS A 44 -4.58 -4.28 -22.59
N SER A 45 -3.57 -4.21 -23.45
CA SER A 45 -2.92 -2.96 -23.80
C SER A 45 -3.96 -2.07 -24.52
N PHE A 46 -4.56 -1.12 -23.80
CA PHE A 46 -5.31 -0.07 -24.47
C PHE A 46 -4.30 0.87 -25.09
N SER A 47 -4.33 0.93 -26.42
CA SER A 47 -3.58 1.86 -27.25
C SER A 47 -3.66 3.28 -26.67
N PHE A 48 -2.51 3.70 -26.13
CA PHE A 48 -2.02 5.07 -25.95
C PHE A 48 -3.05 6.21 -25.95
N ILE A 49 -3.99 6.24 -25.00
CA ILE A 49 -4.64 7.50 -24.61
C ILE A 49 -3.85 8.07 -23.41
N PRO A 50 -3.08 9.16 -23.60
CA PRO A 50 -2.38 9.84 -22.52
C PRO A 50 -3.37 10.21 -21.39
N GLY A 51 -3.01 9.93 -20.14
CA GLY A 51 -3.79 10.36 -18.95
C GLY A 51 -4.74 9.33 -18.32
N ARG A 52 -4.99 8.15 -18.93
CA ARG A 52 -5.87 7.11 -18.33
C ARG A 52 -5.16 6.04 -17.50
N LYS A 53 -3.83 6.07 -17.44
CA LYS A 53 -3.03 5.15 -16.60
C LYS A 53 -3.04 5.64 -15.16
N LYS A 54 -3.39 4.77 -14.21
CA LYS A 54 -3.26 5.01 -12.77
C LYS A 54 -2.30 3.98 -12.19
N THR A 55 -1.76 4.26 -11.01
CA THR A 55 -0.88 3.34 -10.29
C THR A 55 -1.61 2.82 -9.06
N CYS A 56 -1.61 1.50 -8.86
CA CYS A 56 -2.11 0.90 -7.64
C CYS A 56 -1.17 1.20 -6.48
N LYS A 57 -1.64 1.80 -5.39
CA LYS A 57 -0.79 2.14 -4.24
C LYS A 57 -0.37 0.96 -3.37
N SER A 58 -0.95 -0.22 -3.58
CA SER A 58 -0.53 -1.43 -2.88
C SER A 58 0.51 -2.22 -3.66
N CYS A 59 0.46 -2.29 -5.00
CA CYS A 59 1.38 -3.15 -5.75
C CYS A 59 2.22 -2.41 -6.80
N ASP A 60 2.10 -1.09 -6.86
CA ASP A 60 2.79 -0.16 -7.77
C ASP A 60 2.69 -0.46 -9.28
N HIS A 61 1.87 -1.44 -9.66
CA HIS A 61 1.58 -1.73 -11.04
C HIS A 61 0.59 -0.72 -11.65
N THR A 62 0.74 -0.53 -12.96
CA THR A 62 -0.17 0.27 -13.77
C THR A 62 -1.53 -0.43 -13.91
N VAL A 63 -2.60 0.34 -13.74
CA VAL A 63 -3.99 -0.09 -13.87
C VAL A 63 -4.78 0.88 -14.73
N CYS A 64 -5.74 0.35 -15.49
CA CYS A 64 -6.67 1.17 -16.26
C CYS A 64 -7.77 1.71 -15.36
N SER A 65 -8.53 2.70 -15.85
CA SER A 65 -9.64 3.30 -15.10
C SER A 65 -10.72 2.30 -14.68
N ARG A 66 -10.96 1.25 -15.48
CA ARG A 66 -11.96 0.19 -15.18
C ARG A 66 -11.50 -0.78 -14.09
N CYS A 67 -10.20 -1.01 -13.98
CA CYS A 67 -9.64 -1.94 -13.00
C CYS A 67 -9.17 -1.25 -11.72
N CYS A 68 -9.34 0.07 -11.63
CA CYS A 68 -8.93 0.86 -10.49
C CYS A 68 -10.13 1.27 -9.63
N VAL A 69 -9.94 1.24 -8.31
CA VAL A 69 -10.93 1.66 -7.32
C VAL A 69 -10.28 2.69 -6.42
N LYS A 70 -10.98 3.81 -6.16
CA LYS A 70 -10.54 4.81 -5.19
C LYS A 70 -11.10 4.46 -3.81
N LYS A 71 -10.23 4.37 -2.80
CA LYS A 71 -10.60 4.11 -1.40
C LYS A 71 -9.92 5.11 -0.47
N LEU A 72 -10.57 5.43 0.65
CA LEU A 72 -9.95 6.16 1.75
C LEU A 72 -9.05 5.20 2.54
N VAL A 73 -7.92 5.72 3.02
CA VAL A 73 -7.02 5.04 3.95
C VAL A 73 -6.68 6.00 5.09
N CYS A 74 -6.55 5.45 6.29
CA CYS A 74 -5.99 6.18 7.42
C CYS A 74 -4.46 6.20 7.31
N VAL A 75 -3.86 7.36 7.49
CA VAL A 75 -2.42 7.55 7.64
C VAL A 75 -2.16 8.30 8.92
N MET A 76 -1.07 7.97 9.60
CA MET A 76 -0.62 8.75 10.74
C MET A 76 -0.16 10.13 10.26
N GLY A 77 -0.57 11.17 10.97
CA GLY A 77 -0.13 12.54 10.71
C GLY A 77 1.35 12.72 11.05
N PRO A 78 1.98 13.79 10.55
CA PRO A 78 3.38 14.10 10.85
C PRO A 78 3.66 14.32 12.34
N ASP A 79 2.63 14.68 13.10
CA ASP A 79 2.65 14.88 14.55
C ASP A 79 2.61 13.58 15.36
N GLN A 80 2.51 12.42 14.69
CA GLN A 80 2.37 11.08 15.28
C GLN A 80 1.17 10.88 16.21
N CYS A 81 0.30 11.88 16.34
CA CYS A 81 -0.85 11.89 17.24
C CYS A 81 -2.17 11.99 16.47
N SER A 82 -2.17 12.58 15.28
CA SER A 82 -3.35 12.67 14.44
C SER A 82 -3.46 11.50 13.46
N ILE A 83 -4.70 11.17 13.09
CA ILE A 83 -5.01 10.24 12.00
C ILE A 83 -5.68 11.02 10.88
N LEU A 84 -5.09 10.96 9.68
CA LEU A 84 -5.60 11.64 8.49
C LEU A 84 -6.18 10.62 7.51
N GLU A 85 -7.31 10.95 6.90
CA GLU A 85 -7.87 10.16 5.81
C GLU A 85 -7.35 10.64 4.46
N LYS A 86 -6.90 9.71 3.62
CA LYS A 86 -6.36 10.03 2.29
C LYS A 86 -6.94 9.15 1.21
N LYS A 87 -7.41 9.75 0.12
CA LYS A 87 -7.92 9.01 -1.04
C LYS A 87 -6.78 8.41 -1.84
N ARG A 88 -6.79 7.09 -2.03
CA ARG A 88 -5.78 6.31 -2.77
C ARG A 88 -6.43 5.47 -3.85
N THR A 89 -5.65 5.13 -4.88
CA THR A 89 -6.10 4.28 -6.00
C THR A 89 -5.52 2.88 -5.83
N PHE A 90 -6.34 1.86 -5.96
CA PHE A 90 -5.97 0.45 -5.86
C PHE A 90 -6.47 -0.34 -7.07
N CYS A 91 -5.80 -1.43 -7.42
CA CYS A 91 -6.33 -2.38 -8.38
C CYS A 91 -7.43 -3.23 -7.73
N SER A 92 -8.43 -3.66 -8.49
CA SER A 92 -9.54 -4.51 -8.00
C SER A 92 -9.03 -5.77 -7.29
N ARG A 93 -7.96 -6.40 -7.81
CA ARG A 93 -7.32 -7.56 -7.19
C ARG A 93 -6.79 -7.27 -5.78
N CYS A 94 -6.08 -6.16 -5.59
CA CYS A 94 -5.58 -5.79 -4.26
C CYS A 94 -6.72 -5.49 -3.28
N ILE A 95 -7.80 -4.88 -3.74
CA ILE A 95 -9.00 -4.67 -2.91
C ILE A 95 -9.59 -6.02 -2.48
N HIS A 96 -9.77 -6.95 -3.42
CA HIS A 96 -10.33 -8.26 -3.13
C HIS A 96 -9.50 -9.04 -2.10
N GLU A 97 -8.18 -9.09 -2.29
CA GLU A 97 -7.26 -9.72 -1.34
C GLU A 97 -7.34 -9.07 0.06
N VAL A 98 -7.45 -7.74 0.14
CA VAL A 98 -7.60 -7.02 1.42
C VAL A 98 -8.93 -7.36 2.10
N VAL A 99 -10.03 -7.41 1.34
CA VAL A 99 -11.35 -7.76 1.89
C VAL A 99 -11.33 -9.16 2.49
N GLN A 100 -10.70 -10.12 1.80
CA GLN A 100 -10.59 -11.52 2.23
C GLN A 100 -9.53 -11.78 3.31
N SER A 101 -8.65 -10.81 3.61
CA SER A 101 -7.62 -10.99 4.63
C SER A 101 -8.22 -11.15 6.03
N ASP A 102 -7.61 -11.97 6.89
CA ASP A 102 -8.06 -12.16 8.26
C ASP A 102 -7.74 -10.93 9.13
N ALA A 103 -8.79 -10.34 9.73
CA ALA A 103 -8.66 -9.18 10.60
C ALA A 103 -7.91 -9.49 11.91
N VAL A 104 -8.07 -10.69 12.46
CA VAL A 104 -7.39 -11.10 13.71
C VAL A 104 -5.90 -11.29 13.45
N ALA A 105 -5.53 -11.94 12.35
CA ALA A 105 -4.14 -12.08 11.94
C ALA A 105 -3.48 -10.71 11.71
N ILE A 106 -4.16 -9.78 11.04
CA ILE A 106 -3.67 -8.41 10.83
C ILE A 106 -3.47 -7.68 12.16
N ALA A 107 -4.43 -7.77 13.10
CA ALA A 107 -4.30 -7.13 14.40
C ALA A 107 -3.10 -7.67 15.20
N ARG A 108 -2.83 -8.98 15.11
CA ARG A 108 -1.66 -9.60 15.74
C ARG A 108 -0.35 -9.11 15.11
N ASP A 109 -0.26 -9.05 13.77
CA ASP A 109 0.92 -8.51 13.06
C ASP A 109 1.19 -7.04 13.44
N GLU A 110 0.15 -6.20 13.54
CA GLU A 110 0.30 -4.81 14.00
C GLU A 110 0.86 -4.73 15.44
N LEU A 111 0.36 -5.56 16.37
CA LEU A 111 0.83 -5.55 17.76
C LEU A 111 2.29 -5.98 17.90
N VAL A 112 2.78 -6.87 17.02
CA VAL A 112 4.20 -7.27 17.00
C VAL A 112 5.06 -6.10 16.49
N ASN A 113 4.63 -5.45 15.42
CA ASN A 113 5.43 -4.38 14.79
C ASN A 113 5.41 -3.07 15.60
N MET A 114 4.34 -2.79 16.36
CA MET A 114 4.29 -1.62 17.26
C MET A 114 5.34 -1.65 18.37
N ARG A 115 5.80 -2.84 18.79
CA ARG A 115 6.78 -2.98 19.88
C ARG A 115 8.21 -2.61 19.47
N HIS A 116 8.49 -2.48 18.17
CA HIS A 116 9.82 -2.13 17.66
C HIS A 116 10.06 -0.61 17.57
N ASP A 117 9.02 0.22 17.67
CA ASP A 117 9.11 1.69 17.53
C ASP A 117 9.19 2.41 18.89
N SER A 118 9.32 1.64 19.97
CA SER A 118 9.32 2.12 21.36
C SER A 118 10.59 1.68 22.11
N ASP A 119 11.76 1.87 21.48
CA ASP A 119 13.00 1.99 22.26
C ASP A 119 13.00 3.38 22.92
N PRO A 120 13.12 3.47 24.25
CA PRO A 120 13.16 4.76 24.93
C PRO A 120 14.43 5.51 24.55
N VAL A 121 14.26 6.75 24.07
CA VAL A 121 15.35 7.73 24.02
C VAL A 121 15.82 7.94 25.45
N GLU A 122 16.93 7.30 25.81
CA GLU A 122 17.64 7.52 27.05
C GLU A 122 18.16 8.98 27.02
N ILE A 123 17.45 9.88 27.69
CA ILE A 123 17.89 11.25 27.90
C ILE A 123 18.97 11.17 28.99
N SER A 124 20.23 11.08 28.58
CA SER A 124 21.36 11.31 29.47
C SER A 124 21.32 12.76 29.95
N LEU A 125 21.15 12.93 31.27
CA LEU A 125 21.33 14.19 31.99
C LEU A 125 22.81 14.53 32.16
#